data_AF-A0AAU6SG02-F1
#
_entry.id   AF-A0AAU6SG02-F1
#
_cell.length_a   1.000
_cell.length_b   1.000
_cell.length_c   1.000
_cell.angle_alpha   90.00
_cell.angle_beta   90.00
_cell.angle_gamma   90.00
#
_symmetry.space_group_name_H-M   'P 1'
#
loop_
_entity.id
_entity.type
_entity.pdbx_description
1 polymer ?
#
loop_
_entity_poly.entity_id
_entity_poly.type
_entity_poly.pdbx_seq_one_letter_code
_entity_poly.pdbx_strand_id
1 'polypeptide(L)'
;MIDRSHTEKVLYRVAICAFTYYPEKPEQGPGYDVEEDVAWCTLPLENRLPRPDLEMFRNVIRMLITVPTVDRRPFIMKLAELSGEG
;
A
#
# COMPACT_ATOMS: atom_id res chain seq x y z
N MET A 1 11.55 1.92 14.66
CA MET A 1 10.70 0.72 14.62
C MET A 1 9.29 1.19 14.36
N ILE A 2 8.64 0.71 13.29
CA ILE A 2 7.26 1.09 13.00
C ILE A 2 6.36 0.33 13.96
N ASP A 3 5.42 1.00 14.60
CA ASP A 3 4.47 0.30 15.48
C ASP A 3 3.51 -0.57 14.64
N ARG A 4 3.21 -1.77 15.16
CA ARG A 4 2.36 -2.78 14.52
C ARG A 4 1.00 -2.23 14.06
N SER A 5 0.40 -1.30 14.80
CA SER A 5 -0.87 -0.71 14.39
C SER A 5 -0.77 0.08 13.08
N HIS A 6 0.42 0.58 12.70
CA HIS A 6 0.63 1.23 11.41
C HIS A 6 0.73 0.20 10.28
N THR A 7 1.44 -0.91 10.49
CA THR A 7 1.58 -1.96 9.47
C THR A 7 0.23 -2.64 9.20
N GLU A 8 -0.56 -2.90 10.24
CA GLU A 8 -1.94 -3.40 10.12
C GLU A 8 -2.86 -2.42 9.37
N LYS A 9 -2.76 -1.10 9.64
CA LYS A 9 -3.50 -0.08 8.89
C LYS A 9 -3.12 -0.07 7.41
N VAL A 10 -1.84 -0.19 7.08
CA VAL A 10 -1.37 -0.27 5.69
C VAL A 10 -1.97 -1.50 5.01
N LEU A 11 -1.85 -2.68 5.63
CA LEU A 11 -2.42 -3.93 5.10
C LEU A 11 -3.92 -3.82 4.83
N TYR A 12 -4.67 -3.30 5.80
CA TYR A 12 -6.12 -3.09 5.67
C TYR A 12 -6.47 -2.17 4.49
N ARG A 13 -5.81 -1.01 4.39
CA ARG A 13 -6.09 -0.03 3.33
C ARG A 13 -5.78 -0.58 1.94
N VAL A 14 -4.62 -1.24 1.80
CA VAL A 14 -4.23 -1.90 0.53
C VAL A 14 -5.25 -2.96 0.12
N ALA A 15 -5.72 -3.78 1.07
CA ALA A 15 -6.74 -4.79 0.78
C ALA A 15 -8.06 -4.16 0.30
N ILE A 16 -8.52 -3.08 0.94
CA ILE A 16 -9.74 -2.35 0.51
C ILE A 16 -9.56 -1.78 -0.91
N CYS A 17 -8.46 -1.10 -1.19
CA CYS A 17 -8.21 -0.53 -2.52
C CYS A 17 -8.11 -1.62 -3.58
N ALA A 18 -7.38 -2.70 -3.32
CA ALA A 18 -7.26 -3.84 -4.25
C ALA A 18 -8.59 -4.57 -4.50
N PHE A 19 -9.46 -4.69 -3.50
CA PHE A 19 -10.79 -5.31 -3.67
C PHE A 19 -11.82 -4.42 -4.35
N THR A 20 -11.62 -3.10 -4.33
CA THR A 20 -12.53 -2.13 -4.95
C THR A 20 -12.06 -1.66 -6.33
N TYR A 21 -10.82 -1.95 -6.69
CA TYR A 21 -10.29 -1.79 -8.04
C TYR A 21 -10.75 -2.95 -8.94
N TYR A 22 -11.02 -2.65 -10.20
CA TYR A 22 -11.26 -3.63 -11.26
C TYR A 22 -10.53 -3.19 -12.53
N PRO A 23 -10.01 -4.12 -13.36
CA PRO A 23 -9.12 -3.78 -14.47
C PRO A 23 -9.69 -2.80 -15.50
N GLU A 24 -11.02 -2.77 -15.66
CA GLU A 24 -11.71 -1.86 -16.58
C GLU A 24 -11.89 -0.46 -15.99
N LYS A 25 -11.59 -0.26 -14.69
CA LYS A 25 -11.64 1.03 -14.03
C LYS A 25 -10.44 1.88 -14.47
N PRO A 26 -10.67 3.07 -15.04
CA PRO A 26 -9.58 4.00 -15.30
C PRO A 26 -8.80 4.29 -14.01
N GLU A 27 -7.46 4.31 -14.09
CA GLU A 27 -6.62 4.70 -12.96
C GLU A 27 -6.87 6.16 -12.54
N GLN A 28 -7.39 6.99 -13.45
CA GLN A 28 -7.83 8.37 -13.20
C GLN A 28 -9.21 8.60 -13.82
N GLY A 29 -10.14 9.13 -13.04
CA GLY A 29 -11.50 9.44 -13.47
C GLY A 29 -12.21 10.42 -12.53
N PRO A 30 -13.43 10.89 -12.88
CA PRO A 30 -14.17 11.82 -12.03
C PRO A 30 -14.42 11.21 -10.64
N GLY A 31 -13.83 11.82 -9.60
CA GLY A 31 -13.95 11.35 -8.21
C GLY A 31 -13.15 10.09 -7.88
N TYR A 32 -12.18 9.71 -8.73
CA TYR A 32 -11.28 8.58 -8.46
C TYR A 32 -9.89 8.82 -9.04
N ASP A 33 -8.87 8.71 -8.20
CA ASP A 33 -7.48 8.60 -8.62
C ASP A 33 -6.78 7.51 -7.81
N VAL A 34 -6.17 6.53 -8.49
CA VAL A 34 -5.38 5.48 -7.82
C VAL A 34 -4.25 6.07 -6.99
N GLU A 35 -3.72 7.25 -7.33
CA GLU A 35 -2.69 7.91 -6.53
C GLU A 35 -3.22 8.44 -5.19
N GLU A 36 -4.52 8.76 -5.09
CA GLU A 36 -5.17 9.07 -3.81
C GLU A 36 -5.28 7.83 -2.93
N ASP A 37 -5.62 6.67 -3.51
CA ASP A 37 -5.62 5.37 -2.81
C ASP A 37 -4.22 5.02 -2.30
N VAL A 38 -3.20 5.18 -3.15
CA VAL A 38 -1.79 4.94 -2.80
C VAL A 38 -1.37 5.86 -1.66
N ALA A 39 -1.65 7.16 -1.75
CA ALA A 39 -1.35 8.13 -0.70
C ALA A 39 -2.06 7.78 0.62
N TRP A 40 -3.33 7.39 0.56
CA TRP A 40 -4.07 6.94 1.72
C TRP A 40 -3.45 5.70 2.36
N CYS A 41 -3.03 4.72 1.56
CA CYS A 41 -2.36 3.53 2.04
C CYS A 41 -1.00 3.84 2.69
N THR A 42 -0.23 4.80 2.18
CA THR A 42 1.10 5.14 2.70
C THR A 42 1.11 6.13 3.85
N LEU A 43 0.01 6.86 4.10
CA LEU A 43 -0.11 7.84 5.19
C LEU A 43 0.41 7.36 6.56
N PRO A 44 0.21 6.09 6.99
CA PRO A 44 0.76 5.59 8.25
C PRO A 44 2.29 5.53 8.28
N LEU A 45 2.99 5.61 7.14
CA LEU A 45 4.43 5.45 6.99
C LEU A 45 5.19 6.77 6.71
N GLU A 46 4.52 7.82 6.24
CA GLU A 46 5.15 9.04 5.68
C GLU A 46 6.17 9.73 6.59
N ASN A 47 5.92 9.75 7.91
CA ASN A 47 6.81 10.36 8.90
C ASN A 47 7.69 9.34 9.64
N ARG A 48 7.72 8.09 9.18
CA ARG A 48 8.39 6.96 9.84
C ARG A 48 9.46 6.32 8.97
N LEU A 49 9.40 6.54 7.66
CA LEU A 49 10.35 6.03 6.69
C LEU A 49 11.06 7.19 5.96
N PRO A 50 12.34 7.00 5.60
CA PRO A 50 13.01 7.86 4.62
C PRO A 50 12.20 7.91 3.31
N ARG A 51 12.27 9.05 2.61
CA ARG A 51 11.57 9.24 1.34
C ARG A 51 11.83 8.13 0.31
N PRO A 52 13.07 7.64 0.09
CA PRO A 52 13.32 6.57 -0.88
C PRO A 52 12.54 5.28 -0.55
N ASP A 53 12.46 4.92 0.73
CA ASP A 53 11.73 3.73 1.18
C ASP A 53 10.23 3.92 1.02
N LEU A 54 9.73 5.12 1.33
CA LEU A 54 8.33 5.47 1.13
C LEU A 54 7.92 5.39 -0.35
N GLU A 55 8.75 5.89 -1.28
CA GLU A 55 8.48 5.79 -2.72
C GLU A 55 8.47 4.34 -3.20
N MET A 56 9.36 3.49 -2.68
CA MET A 56 9.32 2.05 -2.93
C MET A 56 7.97 1.45 -2.49
N PHE A 57 7.50 1.82 -1.29
CA PHE A 57 6.18 1.39 -0.80
C PHE A 57 5.04 1.88 -1.70
N ARG A 58 5.06 3.14 -2.15
CA ARG A 58 4.06 3.68 -3.08
C ARG A 58 3.97 2.85 -4.35
N ASN A 59 5.11 2.53 -4.95
CA ASN A 59 5.17 1.73 -6.19
C ASN A 59 4.63 0.30 -5.99
N VAL A 60 5.01 -0.37 -4.90
CA VAL A 60 4.52 -1.73 -4.59
C VAL A 60 3.02 -1.70 -4.32
N ILE A 61 2.52 -0.72 -3.58
CA ILE A 61 1.09 -0.59 -3.26
C ILE A 61 0.27 -0.33 -4.52
N ARG A 62 0.72 0.56 -5.42
CA ARG A 62 0.06 0.80 -6.70
C ARG A 62 -0.08 -0.51 -7.48
N MET A 63 1.00 -1.28 -7.57
CA MET A 63 1.01 -2.58 -8.24
C MET A 63 0.04 -3.59 -7.61
N LEU A 64 -0.03 -3.64 -6.27
CA LEU A 64 -0.97 -4.51 -5.56
C LEU A 64 -2.43 -4.12 -5.76
N ILE A 65 -2.71 -2.83 -5.95
CA ILE A 65 -4.06 -2.33 -6.23
C ILE A 65 -4.46 -2.63 -7.67
N THR A 66 -3.61 -2.33 -8.64
CA THR A 66 -3.98 -2.37 -10.06
C THR A 66 -3.78 -3.72 -10.74
N VAL A 67 -2.99 -4.62 -10.15
CA VAL A 67 -2.68 -5.93 -10.73
C VAL A 67 -3.14 -7.07 -9.80
N PRO A 68 -4.36 -7.60 -9.97
CA PRO A 68 -4.96 -8.60 -9.06
C PRO A 68 -4.17 -9.92 -8.91
N THR A 69 -3.27 -10.21 -9.87
CA THR A 69 -2.47 -11.44 -9.91
C THR A 69 -1.12 -11.34 -9.19
N VAL A 70 -0.75 -10.16 -8.68
CA VAL A 70 0.55 -9.95 -8.02
C VAL A 70 0.63 -10.70 -6.70
N ASP A 71 1.81 -11.27 -6.43
CA ASP A 71 2.10 -11.92 -5.16
C ASP A 71 2.21 -10.88 -4.04
N ARG A 72 1.26 -10.94 -3.09
CA ARG A 72 1.21 -10.06 -1.91
C ARG A 72 2.12 -10.48 -0.76
N ARG A 73 2.66 -11.70 -0.77
CA ARG A 73 3.47 -12.24 0.35
C ARG A 73 4.72 -11.40 0.63
N PRO A 74 5.52 -10.96 -0.37
CA PRO A 74 6.70 -10.14 -0.13
C PRO A 74 6.36 -8.82 0.57
N PHE A 75 5.23 -8.21 0.23
CA PHE A 75 4.76 -6.98 0.87
C PHE A 75 4.40 -7.19 2.34
N ILE A 76 3.65 -8.26 2.64
CA ILE A 76 3.27 -8.63 4.01
C ILE A 76 4.51 -8.91 4.86
N MET A 77 5.45 -9.69 4.33
CA MET A 77 6.73 -9.98 5.00
C MET A 77 7.50 -8.69 5.26
N LYS A 78 7.56 -7.78 4.29
CA LYS A 78 8.27 -6.52 4.46
C LYS A 78 7.67 -5.64 5.55
N LEU A 79 6.34 -5.61 5.66
CA LEU A 79 5.65 -4.89 6.73
C LEU A 79 5.92 -5.53 8.11
N ALA A 80 5.93 -6.86 8.20
CA ALA A 80 6.24 -7.57 9.44
C ALA A 80 7.67 -7.27 9.95
N GLU A 81 8.66 -7.25 9.04
CA GLU A 81 10.04 -6.85 9.36
C GLU A 81 10.09 -5.43 9.96
N LEU A 82 9.33 -4.48 9.40
CA LEU A 82 9.31 -3.09 9.86
C LEU A 82 8.71 -2.93 11.27
N SER A 83 7.78 -3.81 11.65
CA SER A 83 7.20 -3.87 13.00
C SER A 83 8.00 -4.69 14.01
N GLY A 84 9.11 -5.31 13.58
CA GLY A 84 9.92 -6.17 14.44
C GLY A 84 9.33 -7.57 14.67
N GLU A 85 8.45 -8.03 13.78
CA GLU A 85 7.85 -9.38 13.78
C GLU A 85 8.62 -10.36 12.85
N GLY A 86 9.88 -10.08 12.55
CA GLY A 86 10.73 -10.84 11.62
C GLY A 86 11.68 -11.83 12.27
#